data_AF-A0A6P1T2H6-F1
#
_entry.id   AF-A0A6P1T2H6-F1
#
_cell.length_a   1.000
_cell.length_b   1.000
_cell.length_c   1.000
_cell.angle_alpha   90.00
_cell.angle_beta   90.00
_cell.angle_gamma   90.00
#
_symmetry.space_group_name_H-M   'P 1'
#
loop_
_entity.id
_entity.type
_entity.pdbx_description
1 polymer ?
#
loop_
_entity_poly.entity_id
_entity_poly.type
_entity_poly.pdbx_seq_one_letter_code
_entity_poly.pdbx_strand_id
1 'polypeptide(L)'
;MAERMIEAYLGDDHLADRRGQYPMIALSSEIARAAPEVQERYGRLLSTMISLLATDGDEGDDTARERAMAVAALSVGGMILAQTLPESELAADVRRAALAMARQAGSDARADAGGGGIT
;
A
#
# COMPACT_ATOMS: atom_id res chain seq x y z
N MET A 1 8.73 1.99 -10.00
CA MET A 1 7.28 1.71 -9.91
C MET A 1 6.74 1.92 -8.50
N ALA A 2 7.27 1.22 -7.49
CA ALA A 2 6.81 1.30 -6.10
C ALA A 2 6.71 2.73 -5.52
N GLU A 3 7.73 3.58 -5.66
CA GLU A 3 7.67 4.98 -5.18
C GLU A 3 6.53 5.79 -5.80
N ARG A 4 6.27 5.61 -7.10
CA ARG A 4 5.16 6.32 -7.77
C ARG A 4 3.80 5.82 -7.29
N MET A 5 3.67 4.54 -6.95
CA MET A 5 2.44 3.99 -6.34
C MET A 5 2.27 4.47 -4.90
N ILE A 6 3.35 4.51 -4.12
CA ILE A 6 3.34 5.03 -2.75
C ILE A 6 2.92 6.51 -2.76
N GLU A 7 3.51 7.34 -3.63
CA GLU A 7 3.14 8.75 -3.78
C GLU A 7 1.68 8.91 -4.28
N ALA A 8 1.23 8.05 -5.21
CA ALA A 8 -0.15 8.08 -5.68
C ALA A 8 -1.16 7.76 -4.57
N TYR A 9 -0.83 6.83 -3.66
CA TYR A 9 -1.73 6.45 -2.56
C TYR A 9 -1.62 7.39 -1.35
N LEU A 10 -0.43 7.91 -1.05
CA LEU A 10 -0.13 8.62 0.20
C LEU A 10 0.33 10.07 -0.01
N GLY A 11 0.37 10.61 -1.22
CA GLY A 11 0.75 12.00 -1.55
C GLY A 11 -0.35 13.04 -1.24
N ASP A 12 0.04 14.32 -1.14
CA ASP A 12 -0.84 15.40 -0.65
C ASP A 12 -2.01 15.68 -1.59
N ASP A 13 -1.80 15.46 -2.88
CA ASP A 13 -2.78 15.73 -3.95
C ASP A 13 -4.07 14.92 -3.82
N HIS A 14 -4.07 13.84 -3.03
CA HIS A 14 -5.21 12.92 -2.94
C HIS A 14 -6.18 13.19 -1.79
N LEU A 15 -5.89 14.10 -0.86
CA LEU A 15 -6.81 14.38 0.25
C LEU A 15 -8.06 15.16 -0.19
N ALA A 16 -8.05 15.83 -1.34
CA ALA A 16 -9.15 16.65 -1.82
C ALA A 16 -10.22 15.88 -2.65
N ASP A 17 -9.89 14.72 -3.23
CA ASP A 17 -10.72 14.04 -4.25
C ASP A 17 -11.27 12.65 -3.80
N ARG A 18 -11.51 12.52 -2.50
CA ARG A 18 -11.43 11.24 -1.74
C ARG A 18 -12.57 10.23 -1.83
N ARG A 19 -13.65 10.44 -2.58
CA ARG A 19 -14.80 9.49 -2.59
C ARG A 19 -15.00 8.70 -3.88
N GLY A 20 -14.41 9.13 -5.00
CA GLY A 20 -14.65 8.51 -6.31
C GLY A 20 -13.54 7.60 -6.83
N GLN A 21 -12.28 7.84 -6.44
CA GLN A 21 -11.13 7.33 -7.20
C GLN A 21 -10.40 6.13 -6.57
N TYR A 22 -10.68 5.79 -5.30
CA TYR A 22 -9.97 4.70 -4.59
C TYR A 22 -10.93 3.73 -3.89
N PRO A 23 -11.49 2.75 -4.62
CA PRO A 23 -12.48 1.80 -4.10
C PRO A 23 -11.96 1.00 -2.89
N MET A 24 -10.65 0.74 -2.84
CA MET A 24 -10.04 0.00 -1.73
C MET A 24 -10.05 0.75 -0.41
N ILE A 25 -9.99 2.08 -0.45
CA ILE A 25 -9.94 2.93 0.74
C ILE A 25 -11.37 3.21 1.21
N ALA A 26 -12.26 3.62 0.29
CA ALA A 26 -13.60 4.10 0.62
C ALA A 26 -14.58 3.01 1.08
N LEU A 27 -14.37 1.74 0.70
CA LEU A 27 -15.34 0.65 0.92
C LEU A 27 -14.79 -0.50 1.77
N SER A 28 -13.61 -0.36 2.38
CA SER A 28 -12.93 -1.45 3.09
C SER A 28 -13.78 -2.09 4.20
N SER A 29 -14.53 -1.29 4.97
CA SER A 29 -15.46 -1.78 6.00
C SER A 29 -16.75 -2.40 5.45
N GLU A 30 -17.19 -1.97 4.26
CA GLU A 30 -18.36 -2.52 3.56
C GLU A 30 -18.03 -3.84 2.87
N ILE A 31 -16.83 -3.93 2.27
CA ILE A 31 -16.29 -5.15 1.63
C ILE A 31 -16.19 -6.29 2.65
N ALA A 32 -15.78 -6.00 3.89
CA ALA A 32 -15.72 -7.01 4.96
C ALA A 32 -17.08 -7.67 5.26
N ARG A 33 -18.20 -6.98 4.97
CA ARG A 33 -19.57 -7.48 5.14
C ARG A 33 -20.27 -7.82 3.82
N ALA A 34 -19.59 -7.66 2.69
CA ALA A 34 -20.14 -7.91 1.37
C ALA A 34 -20.20 -9.42 1.06
N ALA A 35 -20.87 -9.77 -0.04
CA ALA A 35 -20.94 -11.13 -0.54
C ALA A 35 -19.53 -11.69 -0.86
N PRO A 36 -19.31 -13.03 -0.78
CA PRO A 36 -18.01 -13.65 -1.02
C PRO A 36 -17.36 -13.25 -2.35
N GLU A 37 -18.16 -13.06 -3.40
CA GLU A 37 -17.68 -12.65 -4.72
C GLU A 37 -17.05 -11.25 -4.72
N VAL A 38 -17.51 -10.35 -3.84
CA VAL A 38 -16.95 -9.01 -3.67
C VAL A 38 -15.63 -9.08 -2.90
N GLN A 39 -15.56 -9.91 -1.86
CA GLN A 39 -14.33 -10.14 -1.10
C GLN A 39 -13.25 -10.77 -1.98
N GLU A 40 -13.62 -11.71 -2.85
CA GLU A 40 -12.69 -12.36 -3.79
C GLU A 40 -12.14 -11.37 -4.82
N ARG A 41 -12.99 -10.49 -5.38
CA ARG A 41 -12.57 -9.41 -6.28
C ARG A 41 -11.60 -8.45 -5.60
N TYR A 42 -11.88 -8.09 -4.35
CA TYR A 42 -10.98 -7.27 -3.54
C TYR A 42 -9.64 -7.97 -3.28
N GLY A 43 -9.67 -9.26 -2.93
CA GLY A 43 -8.47 -10.07 -2.74
C GLY A 43 -7.58 -10.11 -3.98
N ARG A 44 -8.18 -10.25 -5.18
CA ARG A 44 -7.44 -10.15 -6.45
C ARG A 44 -6.80 -8.79 -6.65
N LEU A 45 -7.53 -7.72 -6.38
CA LEU A 45 -7.00 -6.35 -6.52
C LEU A 45 -5.81 -6.11 -5.58
N LEU A 46 -5.94 -6.51 -4.31
CA LEU A 46 -4.85 -6.43 -3.33
C LEU A 46 -3.65 -7.29 -3.76
N SER A 47 -3.90 -8.49 -4.26
CA SER A 47 -2.84 -9.39 -4.74
C SER A 47 -2.08 -8.77 -5.91
N THR A 48 -2.79 -8.17 -6.88
CA THR A 48 -2.19 -7.43 -7.98
C THR A 48 -1.36 -6.24 -7.49
N MET A 49 -1.86 -5.48 -6.51
CA MET A 49 -1.11 -4.37 -5.90
C MET A 49 0.19 -4.86 -5.27
N ILE A 50 0.15 -5.95 -4.50
CA ILE A 50 1.33 -6.56 -3.88
C ILE A 50 2.32 -7.03 -4.95
N SER A 51 1.85 -7.70 -6.00
CA SER A 51 2.71 -8.14 -7.11
C SER A 51 3.38 -6.99 -7.85
N LEU A 52 2.71 -5.84 -7.99
CA LEU A 52 3.31 -4.63 -8.59
C LEU A 52 4.34 -3.94 -7.68
N LEU A 53 4.25 -4.18 -6.37
CA LEU A 53 5.16 -3.64 -5.36
C LEU A 53 6.35 -4.56 -5.11
N ALA A 54 6.22 -5.85 -5.42
CA ALA A 54 7.35 -6.77 -5.46
C ALA A 54 8.35 -6.34 -6.54
N THR A 55 9.64 -6.49 -6.25
CA THR A 55 10.71 -6.13 -7.19
C THR A 55 10.90 -7.25 -8.21
N ASP A 56 11.21 -6.90 -9.46
CA ASP A 56 11.62 -7.87 -10.48
C ASP A 56 12.91 -8.59 -10.02
N GLY A 57 12.86 -9.92 -9.85
CA GLY A 57 14.01 -10.75 -9.47
C GLY A 57 13.86 -11.56 -8.18
N ASP A 58 12.81 -11.33 -7.38
CA ASP A 58 12.58 -11.99 -6.08
C ASP A 58 11.71 -13.25 -6.17
N GLU A 59 11.74 -13.98 -7.29
CA GLU A 59 11.02 -15.26 -7.39
C GLU A 59 11.58 -16.27 -6.37
N GLY A 60 10.94 -16.37 -5.20
CA GLY A 60 11.31 -17.27 -4.10
C GLY A 60 11.87 -16.59 -2.85
N ASP A 61 11.96 -15.25 -2.79
CA ASP A 61 12.31 -14.55 -1.55
C ASP A 61 11.05 -14.15 -0.76
N ASP A 62 10.78 -14.91 0.31
CA ASP A 62 9.68 -14.62 1.23
C ASP A 62 9.83 -13.22 1.86
N THR A 63 11.05 -12.72 2.03
CA THR A 63 11.33 -11.39 2.62
C THR A 63 10.85 -10.26 1.71
N ALA A 64 11.14 -10.35 0.41
CA ALA A 64 10.65 -9.39 -0.58
C ALA A 64 9.13 -9.35 -0.68
N ARG A 65 8.49 -10.53 -0.64
CA ARG A 65 7.03 -10.63 -0.64
C ARG A 65 6.43 -10.01 0.62
N GLU A 66 6.99 -10.29 1.79
CA GLU A 66 6.58 -9.68 3.06
C GLU A 66 6.72 -8.15 3.04
N ARG A 67 7.81 -7.61 2.48
CA ARG A 67 7.99 -6.17 2.31
C ARG A 67 6.97 -5.55 1.37
N ALA A 68 6.69 -6.19 0.23
CA ALA A 68 5.66 -5.73 -0.69
C ALA A 68 4.27 -5.70 -0.02
N MET A 69 3.96 -6.71 0.81
CA MET A 69 2.76 -6.73 1.65
C MET A 69 2.76 -5.59 2.68
N ALA A 70 3.88 -5.32 3.34
CA ALA A 70 4.00 -4.23 4.31
C ALA A 70 3.77 -2.86 3.64
N VAL A 71 4.36 -2.63 2.46
CA VAL A 71 4.14 -1.40 1.67
C VAL A 71 2.67 -1.26 1.29
N ALA A 72 2.03 -2.33 0.84
CA ALA A 72 0.60 -2.31 0.50
C ALA A 72 -0.28 -2.01 1.72
N ALA A 73 -0.02 -2.67 2.85
CA ALA A 73 -0.76 -2.50 4.10
C ALA A 73 -0.64 -1.07 4.65
N LEU A 74 0.57 -0.50 4.65
CA LEU A 74 0.81 0.88 5.09
C LEU A 74 0.11 1.90 4.18
N SER A 75 0.14 1.68 2.86
CA SER A 75 -0.51 2.56 1.88
C SER A 75 -2.02 2.57 2.02
N VAL A 76 -2.64 1.39 2.08
CA VAL A 76 -4.10 1.27 2.18
C VAL A 76 -4.59 1.63 3.57
N GLY A 77 -3.97 1.08 4.62
CA GLY A 77 -4.35 1.31 6.01
C GLY A 77 -4.14 2.75 6.47
N GLY A 78 -3.02 3.37 6.09
CA GLY A 78 -2.74 4.78 6.39
C GLY A 78 -3.80 5.71 5.81
N MET A 79 -4.25 5.45 4.58
CA MET A 79 -5.31 6.23 3.95
C MET A 79 -6.70 5.99 4.54
N ILE A 80 -7.01 4.74 4.91
CA ILE A 80 -8.27 4.43 5.60
C ILE A 80 -8.33 5.23 6.91
N LEU A 81 -7.27 5.20 7.72
CA LEU A 81 -7.20 5.97 8.98
C LEU A 81 -7.24 7.49 8.74
N ALA A 82 -6.58 7.99 7.70
CA ALA A 82 -6.60 9.42 7.37
C ALA A 82 -7.96 9.90 6.85
N GLN A 83 -8.79 9.00 6.31
CA GLN A 83 -10.13 9.31 5.83
C GLN A 83 -11.19 9.27 6.95
N THR A 84 -10.98 8.50 8.02
CA THR A 84 -11.95 8.41 9.13
C THR A 84 -12.04 9.69 9.96
N LEU A 85 -10.98 10.51 9.95
CA LEU A 85 -10.87 11.77 10.71
C LEU A 85 -10.51 12.94 9.78
N PRO A 86 -11.44 13.41 8.92
CA PRO A 86 -11.17 14.55 8.05
C PRO A 86 -10.81 15.79 8.88
N GLU A 87 -9.84 16.58 8.41
CA GLU A 87 -9.37 17.83 9.02
C GLU A 87 -8.67 17.68 10.39
N SER A 88 -8.32 16.45 10.80
CA SER A 88 -7.56 16.20 12.02
C SER A 88 -6.05 16.25 11.78
N GLU A 89 -5.30 16.91 12.67
CA GLU A 89 -3.83 16.84 12.71
C GLU A 89 -3.33 15.40 12.85
N LEU A 90 -4.04 14.57 13.64
CA LEU A 90 -3.73 13.15 13.80
C LEU A 90 -3.85 12.38 12.48
N ALA A 91 -4.82 12.70 11.63
CA ALA A 91 -4.97 12.07 10.31
C ALA A 91 -3.79 12.42 9.39
N ALA A 92 -3.31 13.67 9.44
CA ALA A 92 -2.12 14.09 8.71
C ALA A 92 -0.86 13.38 9.23
N ASP A 93 -0.71 13.26 10.55
CA ASP A 93 0.42 12.59 11.18
C ASP A 93 0.48 11.10 10.84
N VAL A 94 -0.66 10.40 10.92
CA VAL A 94 -0.75 8.98 10.54
C VAL A 94 -0.40 8.79 9.07
N ARG A 95 -0.91 9.64 8.17
CA ARG A 95 -0.58 9.56 6.73
C ARG A 95 0.92 9.77 6.48
N ARG A 96 1.54 10.77 7.12
CA ARG A 96 2.98 11.03 7.00
C ARG A 96 3.82 9.88 7.55
N ALA A 97 3.43 9.30 8.70
CA ALA A 97 4.11 8.16 9.28
C ALA A 97 4.01 6.92 8.38
N ALA A 98 2.82 6.63 7.85
CA ALA A 98 2.62 5.53 6.90
C ALA A 98 3.47 5.69 5.63
N LEU A 99 3.57 6.91 5.10
CA LEU A 99 4.41 7.23 3.94
C LEU A 99 5.89 6.97 4.22
N ALA A 100 6.40 7.44 5.36
CA ALA A 100 7.79 7.24 5.74
C ALA A 100 8.13 5.74 5.86
N MET A 101 7.29 4.97 6.56
CA MET A 101 7.50 3.54 6.76
C MET A 101 7.37 2.74 5.46
N ALA A 102 6.43 3.11 4.58
CA ALA A 102 6.26 2.45 3.29
C ALA A 102 7.46 2.69 2.37
N ARG A 103 8.04 3.90 2.38
CA ARG A 103 9.28 4.20 1.65
C ARG A 103 10.46 3.39 2.19
N GLN A 104 10.60 3.28 3.51
CA GLN A 104 11.65 2.48 4.13
C GLN A 104 11.56 1.00 3.75
N ALA A 105 10.37 0.40 3.88
CA ALA A 105 10.15 -0.99 3.49
C ALA A 105 10.42 -1.22 1.98
N GLY A 106 10.11 -0.24 1.13
CA GLY A 106 10.39 -0.29 -0.30
C GLY A 106 11.86 -0.03 -0.68
N SER A 107 12.62 0.73 0.12
CA SER A 107 14.06 0.92 -0.09
C SER A 107 14.86 -0.29 0.37
N ASP A 108 14.46 -0.91 1.48
CA ASP A 108 15.09 -2.13 1.99
C ASP A 108 14.93 -3.29 0.99
N ALA A 109 13.78 -3.36 0.31
CA ALA A 109 13.56 -4.30 -0.80
C ALA A 109 14.54 -4.09 -1.96
N ARG A 110 14.95 -2.85 -2.26
CA ARG A 110 15.94 -2.56 -3.32
C ARG A 110 17.36 -2.90 -2.89
N ALA A 111 17.70 -2.68 -1.63
CA ALA A 111 19.04 -2.94 -1.10
C ALA A 111 19.36 -4.45 -1.16
N ASP A 112 18.40 -5.30 -0.82
CA ASP A 112 18.58 -6.76 -0.81
C ASP A 112 18.65 -7.35 -2.23
N ALA A 113 17.87 -6.82 -3.17
CA ALA A 113 17.97 -7.20 -4.59
C ALA A 113 19.36 -6.88 -5.21
N GLY A 114 20.09 -5.91 -4.65
CA GLY A 114 21.44 -5.54 -5.08
C GLY A 114 22.57 -6.42 -4.51
N GLY A 115 22.28 -7.30 -3.55
CA GLY A 115 23.27 -8.14 -2.86
C GLY A 115 23.48 -9.54 -3.47
N GLY A 116 22.63 -9.97 -4.39
CA GLY A 116 22.57 -11.37 -4.87
C GLY A 116 23.46 -11.72 -6.08
N GLY A 117 24.28 -10.80 -6.59
CA GLY A 117 25.10 -11.05 -7.78
C GLY A 117 26.55 -10.62 -7.61
N ILE A 118 27.40 -11.55 -7.16
CA ILE A 118 28.71 -12.00 -7.71
C ILE A 118 29.29 -12.96 -6.67
N THR A 119 29.16 -14.28 -6.90
CA THR A 119 30.14 -15.34 -6.58
C THR A 119 29.69 -16.63 -7.22
#